data_AF-A0A3B8YJI7-F1
#
_entry.id   AF-A0A3B8YJI7-F1
#
_cell.length_a   1.000
_cell.length_b   1.000
_cell.length_c   1.000
_cell.angle_alpha   90.00
_cell.angle_beta   90.00
_cell.angle_gamma   90.00
#
_symmetry.space_group_name_H-M   'P 1'
#
loop_
_entity.id
_entity.type
_entity.pdbx_description
1 polymer ?
#
loop_
_entity_poly.entity_id
_entity_poly.type
_entity_poly.pdbx_seq_one_letter_code
_entity_poly.pdbx_strand_id
1 'polypeptide(L)'
;TLLYAFFRSLFLWVYSPWRPIARFSRKSLGTFFAFSNKLLSASVISTTVNNIYPSLIAAFYPMSQVAYFNQAKKYQDIPFLTLANTFRTVAMLILSEINEQTERLKRVVSKIIKSIAFLSFPIGLTMIVIAEPTFHLLFKEKWLAAVPYFQILTFAGMLSPFIFIFQELFIAKENSKFFLGIEVAKGVLLILLIVLLFPHGITALAVSWIIYMVISLIISVMLTGKLIRYTLFHLIKDIGPYLLLAIISSAVSFLLTMKIGNNVVFIILNLVITGTSYILLCKLFKLEMLKEIEYWFEKRKKEKK
;
A
#
# COMPACT_ATOMS: atom_id res chain seq x y z
N THR A 1 -0.19 7.40 -22.26
CA THR A 1 1.15 7.10 -21.69
C THR A 1 2.28 7.39 -22.66
N LEU A 2 2.24 6.91 -23.92
CA LEU A 2 3.30 7.15 -24.92
C LEU A 2 3.48 8.64 -25.30
N LEU A 3 2.38 9.37 -25.55
CA LEU A 3 2.41 10.82 -25.82
C LEU A 3 3.06 11.61 -24.67
N TYR A 4 2.71 11.28 -23.42
CA TYR A 4 3.31 11.90 -22.24
C TYR A 4 4.82 11.66 -22.15
N ALA A 5 5.26 10.41 -22.38
CA ALA A 5 6.68 10.08 -22.40
C ALA A 5 7.43 10.81 -23.52
N PHE A 6 6.81 10.94 -24.70
CA PHE A 6 7.37 11.68 -25.83
C PHE A 6 7.57 13.17 -25.49
N PHE A 7 6.52 13.87 -25.06
CA PHE A 7 6.62 15.29 -24.70
C PHE A 7 7.57 15.54 -23.53
N ARG A 8 7.58 14.66 -22.53
CA ARG A 8 8.53 14.75 -21.41
C ARG A 8 9.98 14.61 -21.88
N SER A 9 10.25 13.69 -22.80
CA SER A 9 11.59 13.47 -23.34
C SER A 9 12.03 14.65 -24.21
N LEU A 10 11.11 15.19 -25.02
CA LEU A 10 11.32 16.39 -25.82
C LEU A 10 11.68 17.59 -24.94
N PHE A 11 10.89 17.86 -23.89
CA PHE A 11 11.18 18.96 -22.97
C PHE A 11 12.50 18.75 -22.21
N LEU A 12 12.81 17.53 -21.76
CA LEU A 12 14.10 17.24 -21.13
C LEU A 12 15.26 17.53 -22.08
N TRP A 13 15.15 17.21 -23.37
CA TRP A 13 16.18 17.55 -24.35
C TRP A 13 16.27 19.04 -24.67
N VAL A 14 15.15 19.77 -24.66
CA VAL A 14 15.17 21.21 -24.92
C VAL A 14 15.81 21.97 -23.74
N TYR A 15 15.50 21.57 -22.51
CA TYR A 15 15.91 22.31 -21.30
C TYR A 15 17.16 21.76 -20.59
N SER A 16 17.57 20.51 -20.84
CA SER A 16 18.79 19.95 -20.24
C SER A 16 20.00 20.13 -21.18
N PRO A 17 21.17 20.53 -20.65
CA PRO A 17 22.42 20.57 -21.41
C PRO A 17 22.91 19.16 -21.79
N TRP A 18 22.34 18.10 -21.20
CA TRP A 18 22.72 16.73 -21.51
C TRP A 18 22.19 16.30 -22.88
N ARG A 19 23.10 15.99 -23.81
CA ARG A 19 22.82 15.39 -25.11
C ARG A 19 23.30 13.94 -25.10
N PRO A 20 22.52 12.95 -25.59
CA PRO A 20 23.00 11.60 -25.73
C PRO A 20 24.10 11.55 -26.79
N ILE A 21 25.32 11.27 -26.33
CA ILE A 21 26.47 11.03 -27.20
C ILE A 21 26.47 9.53 -27.51
N ALA A 22 26.58 9.14 -28.77
CA ALA A 22 26.68 7.74 -29.20
C ALA A 22 28.06 7.12 -28.86
N ARG A 23 28.47 7.20 -27.58
CA ARG A 23 29.68 6.56 -27.05
C ARG A 23 29.26 5.36 -26.21
N PHE A 24 29.48 4.16 -26.76
CA PHE A 24 29.19 2.90 -26.06
C PHE A 24 30.41 2.47 -25.23
N SER A 25 30.28 2.43 -23.90
CA SER A 25 31.31 1.92 -23.01
C SER A 25 30.91 0.57 -22.45
N ARG A 26 31.55 -0.51 -22.95
CA ARG A 26 31.36 -1.88 -22.41
C ARG A 26 31.70 -1.96 -20.92
N LYS A 27 32.69 -1.17 -20.46
CA LYS A 27 33.12 -1.13 -19.06
C LYS A 27 32.02 -0.55 -18.16
N SER A 28 31.41 0.57 -18.56
CA SER A 28 30.31 1.19 -17.83
C SER A 28 29.05 0.33 -17.85
N LEU A 29 28.73 -0.28 -19.01
CA LEU A 29 27.63 -1.24 -19.11
C LEU A 29 27.82 -2.39 -18.11
N GLY A 30 29.01 -3.01 -18.08
CA GLY A 30 29.31 -4.09 -17.14
C GLY A 30 29.19 -3.70 -15.66
N THR A 31 29.51 -2.45 -15.30
CA THR A 31 29.40 -1.97 -13.91
C THR A 31 27.93 -1.87 -13.47
N PHE A 32 27.05 -1.36 -14.34
CA PHE A 32 25.63 -1.25 -14.07
C PHE A 32 24.84 -2.55 -14.32
N PHE A 33 25.36 -3.46 -15.15
CA PHE A 33 24.66 -4.68 -15.55
C PHE A 33 24.40 -5.60 -14.36
N ALA A 34 25.36 -5.73 -13.43
CA ALA A 34 25.20 -6.59 -12.25
C ALA A 34 24.09 -6.11 -11.30
N PHE A 35 23.90 -4.79 -11.17
CA PHE A 35 22.82 -4.20 -10.37
C PHE A 35 21.49 -4.25 -11.12
N SER A 36 21.50 -3.85 -12.39
CA SER A 36 20.31 -3.80 -13.24
C SER A 36 19.71 -5.19 -13.47
N ASN A 37 20.53 -6.22 -13.71
CA ASN A 37 20.05 -7.58 -13.89
C ASN A 37 19.32 -8.10 -12.64
N LYS A 38 19.84 -7.82 -11.44
CA LYS A 38 19.19 -8.20 -10.19
C LYS A 38 17.86 -7.49 -9.99
N LEU A 39 17.81 -6.18 -10.28
CA LEU A 39 16.57 -5.42 -10.23
C LEU A 39 15.55 -5.92 -11.26
N LEU A 40 15.98 -6.22 -12.48
CA LEU A 40 15.14 -6.78 -13.53
C LEU A 40 14.59 -8.14 -13.12
N SER A 41 15.45 -9.06 -12.64
CA SER A 41 15.01 -10.37 -12.16
C SER A 41 14.00 -10.24 -11.01
N ALA A 42 14.28 -9.38 -10.03
CA ALA A 42 13.35 -9.14 -8.93
C ALA A 42 12.02 -8.54 -9.39
N SER A 43 12.06 -7.61 -10.35
CA SER A 43 10.86 -6.99 -10.92
C SER A 43 10.03 -7.99 -11.73
N VAL A 44 10.69 -8.87 -12.50
CA VAL A 44 10.03 -9.96 -13.23
C VAL A 44 9.38 -10.93 -12.25
N ILE A 45 10.11 -11.39 -11.22
CA ILE A 45 9.56 -12.26 -10.18
C ILE A 45 8.34 -11.60 -9.53
N SER A 46 8.48 -10.35 -9.08
CA SER A 46 7.39 -9.62 -8.42
C SER A 46 6.18 -9.44 -9.34
N THR A 47 6.40 -9.14 -10.62
CA THR A 47 5.33 -8.99 -11.61
C THR A 47 4.63 -10.33 -11.85
N THR A 48 5.39 -11.42 -12.00
CA THR A 48 4.83 -12.76 -12.15
C THR A 48 4.00 -13.12 -10.92
N VAL A 49 4.55 -12.98 -9.72
CA VAL A 49 3.88 -13.25 -8.43
C VAL A 49 2.57 -12.47 -8.31
N ASN A 50 2.55 -11.18 -8.65
CA ASN A 50 1.34 -10.36 -8.59
C ASN A 50 0.27 -10.75 -9.63
N ASN A 51 0.68 -11.37 -10.75
CA ASN A 51 -0.22 -11.81 -11.82
C ASN A 51 -0.62 -13.28 -11.72
N ILE A 52 0.03 -14.09 -10.88
CA ILE A 52 -0.35 -15.49 -10.63
C ILE A 52 -1.80 -15.57 -10.14
N TYR A 53 -2.20 -14.74 -9.16
CA TYR A 53 -3.56 -14.77 -8.60
C TYR A 53 -4.65 -14.49 -9.65
N PRO A 54 -4.63 -13.34 -10.37
CA PRO A 54 -5.58 -13.08 -11.44
C PRO A 54 -5.58 -14.16 -12.53
N SER A 55 -4.42 -14.69 -12.90
CA SER A 55 -4.30 -15.71 -13.95
C SER A 55 -4.93 -17.05 -13.53
N LEU A 56 -4.67 -17.50 -12.30
CA LEU A 56 -5.27 -18.71 -11.76
C LEU A 56 -6.78 -18.57 -11.64
N ILE A 57 -7.25 -17.43 -11.15
CA ILE A 57 -8.68 -17.16 -11.04
C ILE A 57 -9.33 -17.20 -12.43
N ALA A 58 -8.72 -16.55 -13.44
CA ALA A 58 -9.22 -16.55 -14.81
C ALA A 58 -9.21 -17.93 -15.48
N ALA A 59 -8.25 -18.80 -15.15
CA ALA A 59 -8.11 -20.12 -15.76
C ALA A 59 -9.05 -21.18 -15.17
N PHE A 60 -9.32 -21.13 -13.86
CA PHE A 60 -9.99 -22.22 -13.15
C PHE A 60 -11.41 -21.89 -12.65
N TYR A 61 -11.81 -20.61 -12.60
CA TYR A 61 -13.12 -20.21 -12.10
C TYR A 61 -14.04 -19.69 -13.22
N PRO A 62 -15.37 -19.81 -13.05
CA PRO A 62 -16.33 -19.26 -14.01
C PRO A 62 -16.13 -17.77 -14.23
N MET A 63 -16.29 -17.31 -15.48
CA MET A 63 -16.06 -15.92 -15.88
C MET A 63 -16.86 -14.90 -15.04
N SER A 64 -18.03 -15.27 -14.52
CA SER A 64 -18.82 -14.45 -13.59
C SER A 64 -18.09 -14.17 -12.27
N GLN A 65 -17.49 -15.20 -11.64
CA GLN A 65 -16.73 -15.05 -10.40
C GLN A 65 -15.42 -14.28 -10.62
N VAL A 66 -14.76 -14.54 -11.75
CA VAL A 66 -13.57 -13.79 -12.19
C VAL A 66 -13.89 -12.30 -12.31
N ALA A 67 -15.03 -11.96 -12.91
CA ALA A 67 -15.47 -10.58 -13.06
C ALA A 67 -15.74 -9.93 -11.69
N TYR A 68 -16.42 -10.62 -10.76
CA TYR A 68 -16.67 -10.10 -9.42
C TYR A 68 -15.38 -9.85 -8.64
N PHE A 69 -14.43 -10.79 -8.69
CA PHE A 69 -13.12 -10.63 -8.06
C PHE A 69 -12.33 -9.46 -8.64
N ASN A 70 -12.26 -9.36 -9.97
CA ASN A 70 -11.54 -8.27 -10.64
C ASN A 70 -12.18 -6.90 -10.34
N GLN A 71 -13.50 -6.82 -10.27
CA GLN A 71 -14.20 -5.60 -9.88
C GLN A 71 -13.84 -5.20 -8.45
N ALA A 72 -13.96 -6.13 -7.50
CA ALA A 72 -13.57 -5.91 -6.11
C ALA A 72 -12.11 -5.41 -5.99
N LYS A 73 -11.17 -6.11 -6.61
CA LYS A 73 -9.75 -5.75 -6.62
C LYS A 73 -9.51 -4.38 -7.25
N LYS A 74 -10.18 -4.06 -8.37
CA LYS A 74 -10.02 -2.75 -9.02
C LYS A 74 -10.38 -1.59 -8.09
N TYR A 75 -11.52 -1.67 -7.39
CA TYR A 75 -11.98 -0.56 -6.57
C TYR A 75 -11.22 -0.42 -5.26
N GLN A 76 -10.77 -1.52 -4.66
CA GLN A 76 -9.96 -1.40 -3.46
C GLN A 76 -8.58 -0.79 -3.78
N ASP A 77 -8.01 -1.11 -4.95
CA ASP A 77 -6.62 -0.80 -5.23
C ASP A 77 -6.44 0.71 -5.44
N ILE A 78 -7.49 1.43 -5.85
CA ILE A 78 -7.48 2.87 -6.11
C ILE A 78 -6.88 3.68 -4.94
N PRO A 79 -7.45 3.66 -3.72
CA PRO A 79 -6.91 4.43 -2.59
C PRO A 79 -5.52 3.93 -2.15
N PHE A 80 -5.33 2.62 -2.05
CA PHE A 80 -4.09 2.07 -1.50
C PHE A 80 -2.90 2.22 -2.44
N LEU A 81 -3.09 2.08 -3.76
CA LEU A 81 -2.04 2.37 -4.73
C LEU A 81 -1.71 3.86 -4.78
N THR A 82 -2.70 4.74 -4.62
CA THR A 82 -2.47 6.19 -4.56
C THR A 82 -1.64 6.55 -3.33
N LEU A 83 -1.98 6.01 -2.16
CA LEU A 83 -1.19 6.18 -0.93
C LEU A 83 0.21 5.60 -1.10
N ALA A 84 0.31 4.36 -1.58
CA ALA A 84 1.58 3.69 -1.80
C ALA A 84 2.50 4.51 -2.71
N ASN A 85 2.03 4.93 -3.88
CA ASN A 85 2.84 5.71 -4.83
C ASN A 85 3.28 7.06 -4.25
N THR A 86 2.37 7.75 -3.55
CA THR A 86 2.68 9.06 -2.92
C THR A 86 3.80 8.92 -1.89
N PHE A 87 3.67 7.98 -0.96
CA PHE A 87 4.69 7.78 0.06
C PHE A 87 5.95 7.14 -0.49
N ARG A 88 5.85 6.31 -1.55
CA ARG A 88 7.00 5.71 -2.23
C ARG A 88 7.92 6.78 -2.82
N THR A 89 7.38 7.77 -3.53
CA THR A 89 8.19 8.87 -4.09
C THR A 89 8.89 9.67 -2.99
N VAL A 90 8.18 9.99 -1.92
CA VAL A 90 8.75 10.73 -0.77
C VAL A 90 9.82 9.90 -0.06
N ALA A 91 9.57 8.60 0.15
CA ALA A 91 10.52 7.70 0.77
C ALA A 91 11.78 7.56 -0.07
N MET A 92 11.67 7.35 -1.38
CA MET A 92 12.84 7.24 -2.25
C MET A 92 13.76 8.47 -2.14
N LEU A 93 13.19 9.68 -2.13
CA LEU A 93 13.96 10.93 -1.99
C LEU A 93 14.67 10.99 -0.63
N ILE A 94 13.93 10.81 0.47
CA ILE A 94 14.50 10.96 1.82
C ILE A 94 15.49 9.84 2.15
N LEU A 95 15.20 8.60 1.75
CA LEU A 95 16.05 7.44 2.04
C LEU A 95 17.38 7.50 1.27
N SER A 96 17.38 8.08 0.06
CA SER A 96 18.61 8.28 -0.72
C SER A 96 19.55 9.32 -0.11
N GLU A 97 19.00 10.33 0.57
CA GLU A 97 19.78 11.39 1.22
C GLU A 97 20.39 10.92 2.56
N ILE A 98 19.71 10.01 3.27
CA ILE A 98 20.10 9.56 4.61
C ILE A 98 20.78 8.18 4.52
N ASN A 99 21.92 8.11 3.83
CA ASN A 99 22.55 6.82 3.56
C ASN A 99 23.47 6.31 4.70
N GLU A 100 23.85 7.13 5.68
CA GLU A 100 24.81 6.71 6.74
C GLU A 100 24.30 6.80 8.18
N GLN A 101 23.15 7.44 8.44
CA GLN A 101 22.66 7.68 9.80
C GLN A 101 21.53 6.71 10.18
N THR A 102 21.88 5.52 10.67
CA THR A 102 20.92 4.44 11.01
C THR A 102 19.80 4.89 11.97
N GLU A 103 20.11 5.64 13.02
CA GLU A 103 19.10 6.16 13.97
C GLU A 103 18.17 7.20 13.35
N ARG A 104 18.70 8.07 12.48
CA ARG A 104 17.87 9.03 11.75
C ARG A 104 16.96 8.31 10.77
N LEU A 105 17.48 7.30 10.07
CA LEU A 105 16.73 6.48 9.13
C LEU A 105 15.58 5.73 9.81
N LYS A 106 15.83 5.15 10.98
CA LYS A 106 14.80 4.52 11.82
C LYS A 106 13.67 5.47 12.17
N ARG A 107 13.99 6.70 12.61
CA ARG A 107 12.98 7.72 12.94
C ARG A 107 12.16 8.13 11.72
N VAL A 108 12.81 8.33 10.58
CA VAL A 108 12.13 8.67 9.32
C VAL A 108 11.19 7.54 8.87
N VAL A 109 11.66 6.29 8.87
CA VAL A 109 10.83 5.13 8.50
C VAL A 109 9.64 4.98 9.44
N SER A 110 9.85 5.08 10.75
CA SER A 110 8.77 5.08 11.75
C SER A 110 7.73 6.16 11.47
N LYS A 111 8.18 7.39 11.14
CA LYS A 111 7.30 8.51 10.81
C LYS A 111 6.50 8.29 9.53
N ILE A 112 7.12 7.75 8.48
CA ILE A 112 6.42 7.40 7.23
C ILE A 112 5.37 6.32 7.50
N ILE A 113 5.72 5.28 8.28
CA ILE A 113 4.80 4.21 8.67
C ILE A 113 3.60 4.77 9.45
N LYS A 114 3.82 5.65 10.43
CA LYS A 114 2.73 6.32 11.16
C LYS A 114 1.85 7.16 10.25
N SER A 115 2.43 7.86 9.28
CA SER A 115 1.69 8.66 8.30
C SER A 115 0.79 7.79 7.41
N ILE A 116 1.32 6.65 6.96
CA ILE A 116 0.56 5.67 6.19
C ILE A 116 -0.55 5.07 7.06
N ALA A 117 -0.25 4.68 8.30
CA ALA A 117 -1.25 4.13 9.22
C ALA A 117 -2.40 5.10 9.48
N PHE A 118 -2.07 6.37 9.70
CA PHE A 118 -3.05 7.44 9.91
C PHE A 118 -4.05 7.58 8.75
N LEU A 119 -3.66 7.26 7.51
CA LEU A 119 -4.53 7.37 6.34
C LEU A 119 -5.15 6.02 5.95
N SER A 120 -4.34 4.96 5.86
CA SER A 120 -4.72 3.66 5.31
C SER A 120 -5.80 2.97 6.16
N PHE A 121 -5.67 2.98 7.49
CA PHE A 121 -6.61 2.29 8.38
C PHE A 121 -8.02 2.88 8.37
N PRO A 122 -8.24 4.19 8.62
CA PRO A 122 -9.60 4.75 8.59
C PRO A 122 -10.23 4.65 7.20
N ILE A 123 -9.45 4.85 6.12
CA ILE A 123 -9.96 4.70 4.75
C ILE A 123 -10.44 3.26 4.51
N GLY A 124 -9.60 2.27 4.80
CA GLY A 124 -9.94 0.87 4.55
C GLY A 124 -11.11 0.36 5.38
N LEU A 125 -11.17 0.70 6.67
CA LEU A 125 -12.29 0.27 7.52
C LEU A 125 -13.60 0.96 7.12
N THR A 126 -13.56 2.24 6.78
CA THR A 126 -14.76 2.93 6.27
C THR A 126 -15.24 2.27 4.98
N MET A 127 -14.33 1.96 4.05
CA MET A 127 -14.65 1.26 2.80
C MET A 127 -15.33 -0.09 3.06
N ILE A 128 -14.85 -0.86 4.03
CA ILE A 128 -15.45 -2.16 4.41
C ILE A 128 -16.89 -1.98 4.92
N VAL A 129 -17.12 -0.97 5.77
CA VAL A 129 -18.44 -0.69 6.35
C VAL A 129 -19.45 -0.23 5.29
N ILE A 130 -19.03 0.64 4.38
CA ILE A 130 -19.92 1.18 3.33
C ILE A 130 -19.97 0.32 2.06
N ALA A 131 -19.31 -0.84 2.04
CA ALA A 131 -19.09 -1.63 0.82
C ALA A 131 -20.41 -2.00 0.12
N GLU A 132 -21.35 -2.60 0.84
CA GLU A 132 -22.63 -3.05 0.30
C GLU A 132 -23.47 -1.91 -0.31
N PRO A 133 -23.79 -0.80 0.42
CA PRO A 133 -24.57 0.29 -0.15
C PRO A 133 -23.82 1.01 -1.28
N THR A 134 -22.49 1.07 -1.22
CA THR A 134 -21.67 1.67 -2.29
C THR A 134 -21.74 0.86 -3.57
N PHE A 135 -21.60 -0.48 -3.48
CA PHE A 135 -21.70 -1.35 -4.64
C PHE A 135 -23.13 -1.38 -5.20
N HIS A 136 -24.14 -1.39 -4.34
CA HIS A 136 -25.53 -1.30 -4.77
C HIS A 136 -25.79 -0.01 -5.57
N LEU A 137 -25.32 1.14 -5.07
CA LEU A 137 -25.57 2.44 -5.69
C LEU A 137 -24.80 2.63 -7.00
N LEU A 138 -23.52 2.27 -7.02
CA LEU A 138 -22.65 2.50 -8.18
C LEU A 138 -22.82 1.46 -9.29
N PHE A 139 -23.04 0.19 -8.93
CA PHE A 139 -22.99 -0.92 -9.88
C PHE A 139 -24.32 -1.67 -10.01
N LYS A 140 -25.33 -1.39 -9.18
CA LYS A 140 -26.60 -2.12 -9.08
C LYS A 140 -26.43 -3.55 -8.52
N GLU A 141 -27.56 -4.23 -8.34
CA GLU A 141 -27.67 -5.54 -7.67
C GLU A 141 -26.76 -6.63 -8.24
N LYS A 142 -26.47 -6.60 -9.54
CA LYS A 142 -25.63 -7.60 -10.22
C LYS A 142 -24.24 -7.75 -9.60
N TRP A 143 -23.70 -6.69 -9.00
CA TRP A 143 -22.33 -6.69 -8.47
C TRP A 143 -22.27 -6.85 -6.95
N LEU A 144 -23.39 -7.12 -6.28
CA LEU A 144 -23.40 -7.36 -4.84
C LEU A 144 -22.59 -8.61 -4.47
N ALA A 145 -22.53 -9.61 -5.36
CA ALA A 145 -21.67 -10.77 -5.19
C ALA A 145 -20.15 -10.44 -5.15
N ALA A 146 -19.75 -9.23 -5.53
CA ALA A 146 -18.37 -8.76 -5.41
C ALA A 146 -18.05 -8.15 -4.03
N VAL A 147 -19.05 -7.80 -3.23
CA VAL A 147 -18.89 -7.14 -1.92
C VAL A 147 -18.03 -7.96 -0.96
N PRO A 148 -18.24 -9.29 -0.79
CA PRO A 148 -17.41 -10.08 0.11
C PRO A 148 -15.93 -10.10 -0.32
N TYR A 149 -15.66 -10.19 -1.62
CA TYR A 149 -14.28 -10.12 -2.14
C TYR A 149 -13.67 -8.76 -1.87
N PHE A 150 -14.43 -7.67 -2.07
CA PHE A 150 -13.96 -6.32 -1.81
C PHE A 150 -13.61 -6.13 -0.33
N GLN A 151 -14.44 -6.60 0.60
CA GLN A 151 -14.16 -6.50 2.03
C GLN A 151 -12.90 -7.27 2.43
N ILE A 152 -12.77 -8.53 2.00
CA ILE A 152 -11.60 -9.39 2.29
C ILE A 152 -10.33 -8.77 1.72
N LEU A 153 -10.36 -8.42 0.44
CA LEU A 153 -9.18 -7.89 -0.22
C LEU A 153 -8.82 -6.50 0.36
N THR A 154 -9.78 -5.70 0.85
CA THR A 154 -9.51 -4.36 1.41
C THR A 154 -8.63 -4.46 2.65
N PHE A 155 -8.82 -5.48 3.50
CA PHE A 155 -7.90 -5.76 4.61
C PHE A 155 -6.46 -5.97 4.14
N ALA A 156 -6.28 -6.72 3.04
CA ALA A 156 -4.96 -6.93 2.45
C ALA A 156 -4.41 -5.63 1.83
N GLY A 157 -5.27 -4.84 1.18
CA GLY A 157 -4.95 -3.54 0.59
C GLY A 157 -4.42 -2.55 1.60
N MET A 158 -4.98 -2.51 2.81
CA MET A 158 -4.55 -1.63 3.91
C MET A 158 -3.09 -1.87 4.31
N LEU A 159 -2.59 -3.11 4.18
CA LEU A 159 -1.23 -3.49 4.52
C LEU A 159 -0.21 -3.19 3.40
N SER A 160 -0.68 -3.03 2.16
CA SER A 160 0.17 -2.87 0.99
C SER A 160 1.14 -1.68 1.06
N PRO A 161 0.74 -0.47 1.50
CA PRO A 161 1.64 0.69 1.46
C PRO A 161 2.83 0.54 2.40
N PHE A 162 2.67 -0.19 3.51
CA PHE A 162 3.76 -0.48 4.44
C PHE A 162 4.84 -1.35 3.79
N ILE A 163 4.44 -2.40 3.07
CA ILE A 163 5.36 -3.31 2.38
C ILE A 163 6.18 -2.55 1.34
N PHE A 164 5.56 -1.63 0.59
CA PHE A 164 6.27 -0.81 -0.40
C PHE A 164 7.35 0.08 0.22
N ILE A 165 7.11 0.66 1.39
CA ILE A 165 8.14 1.48 2.08
C ILE A 165 9.35 0.64 2.49
N PHE A 166 9.12 -0.57 3.00
CA PHE A 166 10.23 -1.47 3.31
C PHE A 166 10.98 -1.89 2.04
N GLN A 167 10.28 -2.13 0.94
CA GLN A 167 10.91 -2.41 -0.36
C GLN A 167 11.81 -1.26 -0.82
N GLU A 168 11.35 0.00 -0.74
CA GLU A 168 12.17 1.16 -1.09
C GLU A 168 13.40 1.31 -0.19
N LEU A 169 13.28 1.00 1.10
CA LEU A 169 14.42 0.99 2.02
C LEU A 169 15.49 -0.03 1.61
N PHE A 170 15.09 -1.23 1.17
CA PHE A 170 16.04 -2.24 0.68
C PHE A 170 16.73 -1.81 -0.61
N ILE A 171 16.00 -1.14 -1.51
CA ILE A 171 16.55 -0.61 -2.76
C ILE A 171 17.54 0.52 -2.48
N ALA A 172 17.18 1.48 -1.63
CA ALA A 172 18.01 2.63 -1.28
C ALA A 172 19.34 2.24 -0.61
N LYS A 173 19.35 1.15 0.16
CA LYS A 173 20.57 0.61 0.80
C LYS A 173 21.44 -0.27 -0.11
N GLU A 174 21.16 -0.30 -1.40
CA GLU A 174 21.90 -1.02 -2.46
C GLU A 174 22.13 -2.52 -2.23
N ASN A 175 21.44 -3.12 -1.26
CA ASN A 175 21.67 -4.52 -0.90
C ASN A 175 20.77 -5.45 -1.72
N SER A 176 20.99 -5.42 -3.04
CA SER A 176 20.25 -6.17 -4.07
C SER A 176 20.11 -7.67 -3.77
N LYS A 177 21.04 -8.26 -3.02
CA LYS A 177 20.97 -9.67 -2.60
C LYS A 177 19.82 -9.94 -1.62
N PHE A 178 19.56 -9.03 -0.68
CA PHE A 178 18.44 -9.18 0.26
C PHE A 178 17.10 -8.99 -0.44
N PHE A 179 17.01 -8.00 -1.34
CA PHE A 179 15.79 -7.75 -2.10
C PHE A 179 15.37 -8.98 -2.93
N LEU A 180 16.31 -9.59 -3.65
CA LEU A 180 16.06 -10.82 -4.41
C LEU A 180 15.60 -11.98 -3.52
N GLY A 181 16.29 -12.23 -2.41
CA GLY A 181 15.92 -13.31 -1.49
C GLY A 181 14.52 -13.13 -0.90
N ILE A 182 14.10 -11.89 -0.63
CA ILE A 182 12.76 -11.56 -0.15
C ILE A 182 11.70 -11.90 -1.19
N GLU A 183 11.88 -11.45 -2.43
CA GLU A 183 10.89 -11.68 -3.49
C GLU A 183 10.77 -13.18 -3.81
N VAL A 184 11.87 -13.94 -3.73
CA VAL A 184 11.83 -15.41 -3.83
C VAL A 184 11.06 -16.03 -2.67
N ALA A 185 11.34 -15.65 -1.41
CA ALA A 185 10.64 -16.17 -0.24
C ALA A 185 9.13 -15.87 -0.30
N LYS A 186 8.77 -14.65 -0.72
CA LYS A 186 7.38 -14.27 -0.98
C LYS A 186 6.76 -15.11 -2.09
N GLY A 187 7.49 -15.34 -3.19
CA GLY A 187 7.02 -16.19 -4.28
C GLY A 187 6.73 -17.62 -3.83
N VAL A 188 7.62 -18.23 -3.04
CA VAL A 188 7.41 -19.58 -2.48
C VAL A 188 6.21 -19.61 -1.54
N LEU A 189 6.10 -18.63 -0.64
CA LEU A 189 4.94 -18.49 0.25
C LEU A 189 3.64 -18.37 -0.54
N LEU A 190 3.64 -17.57 -1.61
CA LEU A 190 2.48 -17.37 -2.47
C LEU A 190 2.00 -18.70 -3.07
N ILE A 191 2.93 -19.47 -3.66
CA ILE A 191 2.64 -20.76 -4.29
C ILE A 191 2.11 -21.74 -3.25
N LEU A 192 2.73 -21.80 -2.06
CA LEU A 192 2.29 -22.69 -0.98
C LEU A 192 0.86 -22.35 -0.53
N LEU A 193 0.55 -21.08 -0.35
CA LEU A 193 -0.79 -20.63 0.02
C LEU A 193 -1.84 -20.95 -1.06
N ILE A 194 -1.46 -20.80 -2.34
CA ILE A 194 -2.33 -21.18 -3.45
C ILE A 194 -2.59 -22.68 -3.41
N VAL A 195 -1.57 -23.53 -3.34
CA VAL A 195 -1.74 -25.00 -3.36
C VAL A 195 -2.64 -25.48 -2.21
N LEU A 196 -2.50 -24.89 -1.02
CA LEU A 196 -3.29 -25.28 0.16
C LEU A 196 -4.75 -24.79 0.10
N LEU A 197 -4.98 -23.54 -0.33
CA LEU A 197 -6.30 -22.92 -0.25
C LEU A 197 -7.10 -22.98 -1.54
N PHE A 198 -6.47 -23.31 -2.68
CA PHE A 198 -7.14 -23.44 -3.98
C PHE A 198 -8.34 -24.41 -3.98
N PRO A 199 -8.30 -25.59 -3.32
CA PRO A 199 -9.43 -26.51 -3.27
C PRO A 199 -10.66 -25.96 -2.52
N HIS A 200 -10.49 -24.93 -1.70
CA HIS A 200 -11.53 -24.37 -0.84
C HIS A 200 -12.30 -23.21 -1.51
N GLY A 201 -12.03 -22.94 -2.79
CA GLY A 201 -12.74 -21.93 -3.59
C GLY A 201 -12.10 -20.54 -3.60
N ILE A 202 -12.71 -19.63 -4.35
CA ILE A 202 -12.17 -18.29 -4.61
C ILE A 202 -12.17 -17.38 -3.37
N THR A 203 -13.11 -17.59 -2.43
CA THR A 203 -13.11 -16.89 -1.14
C THR A 203 -11.90 -17.28 -0.30
N ALA A 204 -11.53 -18.56 -0.27
CA ALA A 204 -10.34 -19.04 0.40
C ALA A 204 -9.06 -18.47 -0.24
N LEU A 205 -9.03 -18.32 -1.57
CA LEU A 205 -7.96 -17.61 -2.26
C LEU A 205 -7.90 -16.11 -1.90
N ALA A 206 -9.05 -15.46 -1.69
CA ALA A 206 -9.06 -14.07 -1.23
C ALA A 206 -8.51 -13.95 0.21
N VAL A 207 -8.82 -14.91 1.09
CA VAL A 207 -8.29 -14.96 2.46
C VAL A 207 -6.80 -15.29 2.47
N SER A 208 -6.33 -16.19 1.59
CA SER A 208 -4.91 -16.50 1.46
C SER A 208 -4.10 -15.27 1.04
N TRP A 209 -4.70 -14.33 0.32
CA TRP A 209 -4.08 -13.04 0.01
C TRP A 209 -3.86 -12.18 1.26
N ILE A 210 -4.78 -12.17 2.23
CA ILE A 210 -4.56 -11.49 3.52
C ILE A 210 -3.37 -12.11 4.25
N ILE A 211 -3.35 -13.45 4.35
CA ILE A 211 -2.28 -14.20 5.02
C ILE A 211 -0.93 -13.89 4.35
N TYR A 212 -0.90 -13.90 3.03
CA TYR A 212 0.28 -13.53 2.24
C TYR A 212 0.76 -12.12 2.59
N MET A 213 -0.13 -11.12 2.62
CA MET A 213 0.24 -9.73 2.93
C MET A 213 0.76 -9.56 4.36
N VAL A 214 0.15 -10.23 5.34
CA VAL A 214 0.59 -10.20 6.75
C VAL A 214 1.98 -10.81 6.88
N ILE A 215 2.20 -12.01 6.34
CA ILE A 215 3.51 -12.68 6.41
C ILE A 215 4.57 -11.88 5.63
N SER A 216 4.22 -11.36 4.46
CA SER A 216 5.08 -10.49 3.64
C SER A 216 5.53 -9.25 4.41
N LEU A 217 4.63 -8.63 5.18
CA LEU A 217 4.94 -7.50 6.07
C LEU A 217 5.88 -7.92 7.20
N ILE A 218 5.61 -9.05 7.87
CA ILE A 218 6.46 -9.57 8.96
C ILE A 218 7.89 -9.84 8.45
N ILE A 219 8.04 -10.55 7.33
CA ILE A 219 9.34 -10.84 6.71
C ILE A 219 10.08 -9.54 6.39
N SER A 220 9.38 -8.57 5.79
CA SER A 220 9.96 -7.27 5.43
C SER A 220 10.46 -6.52 6.67
N VAL A 221 9.72 -6.56 7.78
CA VAL A 221 10.10 -5.89 9.04
C VAL A 221 11.25 -6.61 9.73
N MET A 222 11.25 -7.94 9.79
CA MET A 222 12.33 -8.72 10.39
C MET A 222 13.68 -8.43 9.72
N LEU A 223 13.68 -8.31 8.39
CA LEU A 223 14.90 -7.99 7.63
C LEU A 223 15.28 -6.51 7.76
N THR A 224 14.29 -5.62 7.84
CA THR A 224 14.52 -4.21 8.15
C THR A 224 15.17 -4.05 9.53
N GLY A 225 14.82 -4.89 10.50
CA GLY A 225 15.45 -4.94 11.82
C GLY A 225 16.95 -5.19 11.76
N LYS A 226 17.43 -5.97 10.80
CA LYS A 226 18.87 -6.22 10.59
C LYS A 226 19.60 -5.01 9.99
N LEU A 227 18.89 -4.14 9.24
CA LEU A 227 19.47 -2.96 8.58
C LEU A 227 19.44 -1.72 9.47
N ILE A 228 18.29 -1.44 10.10
CA ILE A 228 18.05 -0.17 10.82
C ILE A 228 17.58 -0.35 12.26
N ARG A 229 17.68 -1.56 12.83
CA ARG A 229 17.23 -1.87 14.20
C ARG A 229 15.75 -1.50 14.45
N TYR A 230 14.94 -1.58 13.41
CA TYR A 230 13.48 -1.42 13.46
C TYR A 230 12.84 -2.80 13.58
N THR A 231 12.32 -3.12 14.76
CA THR A 231 11.78 -4.46 15.06
C THR A 231 10.25 -4.51 14.90
N LEU A 232 9.68 -5.71 14.90
CA LEU A 232 8.23 -5.91 14.84
C LEU A 232 7.49 -5.19 15.98
N PHE A 233 8.12 -5.08 17.16
CA PHE A 233 7.58 -4.30 18.27
C PHE A 233 7.42 -2.80 17.93
N HIS A 234 8.38 -2.22 17.20
CA HIS A 234 8.27 -0.84 16.75
C HIS A 234 7.13 -0.68 15.76
N LEU A 235 6.96 -1.63 14.83
CA LEU A 235 5.83 -1.64 13.90
C LEU A 235 4.49 -1.65 14.64
N ILE A 236 4.31 -2.56 15.59
CA ILE A 236 3.07 -2.69 16.36
C ILE A 236 2.84 -1.41 17.18
N LYS A 237 3.88 -0.84 17.79
CA LYS A 237 3.78 0.43 18.53
C LYS A 237 3.42 1.61 17.62
N ASP A 238 3.93 1.62 16.40
CA ASP A 238 3.71 2.71 15.44
C ASP A 238 2.33 2.63 14.78
N ILE A 239 1.84 1.42 14.49
CA ILE A 239 0.56 1.17 13.78
C ILE A 239 -0.61 0.98 14.74
N GLY A 240 -0.38 0.30 15.86
CA GLY A 240 -1.41 -0.16 16.79
C GLY A 240 -2.39 0.92 17.25
N PRO A 241 -1.93 2.11 17.69
CA PRO A 241 -2.83 3.18 18.09
C PRO A 241 -3.75 3.62 16.95
N TYR A 242 -3.22 3.79 15.73
CA TYR A 242 -4.02 4.22 14.58
C TYR A 242 -5.03 3.16 14.16
N LEU A 243 -4.65 1.87 14.18
CA LEU A 243 -5.55 0.77 13.89
C LEU A 243 -6.69 0.70 14.91
N LEU A 244 -6.37 0.77 16.21
CA LEU A 244 -7.35 0.71 17.28
C LEU A 244 -8.35 1.88 17.20
N LEU A 245 -7.87 3.10 17.01
CA LEU A 245 -8.75 4.27 16.85
C LEU A 245 -9.59 4.20 15.56
N ALA A 246 -9.05 3.64 14.49
CA ALA A 246 -9.79 3.44 13.24
C ALA A 246 -10.91 2.39 13.42
N ILE A 247 -10.66 1.33 14.19
CA ILE A 247 -11.69 0.33 14.54
C ILE A 247 -12.78 0.97 15.40
N ILE A 248 -12.42 1.71 16.45
CA ILE A 248 -13.40 2.36 17.32
C ILE A 248 -14.26 3.36 16.54
N SER A 249 -13.65 4.23 15.74
CA SER A 249 -14.38 5.23 14.94
C SER A 249 -15.33 4.58 13.93
N SER A 250 -14.89 3.53 13.24
CA SER A 250 -15.72 2.80 12.28
C SER A 250 -16.86 2.05 12.99
N ALA A 251 -16.61 1.45 14.15
CA ALA A 251 -17.63 0.77 14.95
C ALA A 251 -18.70 1.75 15.46
N VAL A 252 -18.29 2.92 15.98
CA VAL A 252 -19.20 3.99 16.40
C VAL A 252 -20.05 4.45 15.22
N SER A 253 -19.44 4.66 14.06
CA SER A 253 -20.13 5.05 12.84
C SER A 253 -21.19 4.04 12.41
N PHE A 254 -20.85 2.75 12.41
CA PHE A 254 -21.77 1.68 12.08
C PHE A 254 -22.97 1.62 13.04
N LEU A 255 -22.71 1.68 14.36
CA LEU A 255 -23.77 1.63 15.37
C LEU A 255 -24.76 2.81 15.26
N LEU A 256 -24.26 4.01 14.95
CA LEU A 256 -25.10 5.21 14.79
C LEU A 256 -25.92 5.21 13.48
N THR A 257 -25.44 4.53 12.45
CA THR A 257 -26.05 4.55 11.10
C THR A 257 -26.86 3.31 10.77
N MET A 258 -26.84 2.27 11.62
CA MET A 258 -27.52 0.99 11.38
C MET A 258 -29.04 1.12 11.14
N LYS A 259 -29.69 2.17 11.65
CA LYS A 259 -31.14 2.41 11.49
C LYS A 259 -31.51 3.20 10.22
N ILE A 260 -30.54 3.55 9.39
CA ILE A 260 -30.74 4.42 8.22
C ILE A 260 -31.01 3.56 6.99
N GLY A 261 -32.23 3.63 6.46
CA GLY A 261 -32.62 2.85 5.26
C GLY A 261 -32.17 3.45 3.93
N ASN A 262 -31.74 4.71 3.88
CA ASN A 262 -31.31 5.36 2.63
C ASN A 262 -29.79 5.17 2.41
N ASN A 263 -29.43 4.45 1.36
CA ASN A 263 -28.03 4.13 1.00
C ASN A 263 -27.13 5.36 0.86
N VAL A 264 -27.62 6.47 0.27
CA VAL A 264 -26.82 7.69 0.08
C VAL A 264 -26.52 8.35 1.43
N VAL A 265 -27.56 8.49 2.26
CA VAL A 265 -27.46 9.11 3.59
C VAL A 265 -26.58 8.25 4.49
N PHE A 266 -26.70 6.93 4.41
CA PHE A 266 -25.86 5.99 5.13
C PHE A 266 -24.37 6.17 4.78
N ILE A 267 -24.02 6.27 3.49
CA ILE A 267 -22.63 6.45 3.04
C ILE A 267 -22.07 7.78 3.54
N ILE A 268 -22.79 8.88 3.32
CA ILE A 268 -22.32 10.22 3.69
C ILE A 268 -22.14 10.33 5.20
N LEU A 269 -23.11 9.87 5.99
CA LEU A 269 -23.00 9.90 7.45
C LEU A 269 -21.87 9.01 7.94
N ASN A 270 -21.65 7.82 7.35
CA ASN A 270 -20.53 6.98 7.76
C ASN A 270 -19.17 7.65 7.52
N LEU A 271 -19.00 8.28 6.37
CA LEU A 271 -17.77 9.02 6.04
C LEU A 271 -17.54 10.19 7.01
N VAL A 272 -18.59 10.97 7.29
CA VAL A 272 -18.49 12.14 8.18
C VAL A 272 -18.28 11.73 9.63
N ILE A 273 -19.02 10.74 10.13
CA ILE A 273 -18.91 10.27 11.53
C ILE A 273 -17.56 9.59 11.74
N THR A 274 -17.13 8.70 10.83
CA THR A 274 -15.83 8.04 10.96
C THR A 274 -14.70 9.06 10.89
N GLY A 275 -14.74 9.99 9.93
CA GLY A 275 -13.74 11.05 9.81
C GLY A 275 -13.64 11.94 11.04
N THR A 276 -14.78 12.45 11.53
CA THR A 276 -14.81 13.35 12.70
C THR A 276 -14.42 12.63 13.98
N SER A 277 -14.98 11.44 14.25
CA SER A 277 -14.64 10.65 15.43
C SER A 277 -13.18 10.20 15.43
N TYR A 278 -12.64 9.80 14.27
CA TYR A 278 -11.22 9.43 14.15
C TYR A 278 -10.29 10.60 14.46
N ILE A 279 -10.55 11.78 13.89
CA ILE A 279 -9.74 12.98 14.15
C ILE A 279 -9.82 13.40 15.62
N LEU A 280 -11.02 13.38 16.21
CA LEU A 280 -11.24 13.69 17.63
C LEU A 280 -10.47 12.73 18.54
N LEU A 281 -10.57 11.42 18.28
CA LEU A 281 -9.82 10.41 19.02
C LEU A 281 -8.31 10.59 18.86
N CYS A 282 -7.81 10.83 17.64
CA CYS A 282 -6.40 11.08 17.39
C CYS A 282 -5.90 12.32 18.18
N LYS A 283 -6.76 13.34 18.32
CA LYS A 283 -6.46 14.55 19.09
C LYS A 283 -6.40 14.26 20.59
N LEU A 284 -7.37 13.51 21.10
CA LEU A 284 -7.46 13.13 22.51
C LEU A 284 -6.27 12.27 22.94
N PHE A 285 -5.89 11.29 22.11
CA PHE A 285 -4.71 10.44 22.34
C PHE A 285 -3.38 11.12 21.96
N LYS A 286 -3.42 12.40 21.54
CA LYS A 286 -2.23 13.22 21.28
C LYS A 286 -1.24 12.56 20.31
N LEU A 287 -1.77 11.87 19.30
CA LEU A 287 -0.97 11.13 18.33
C LEU A 287 -0.05 12.06 17.54
N GLU A 288 1.16 11.56 17.27
CA GLU A 288 2.27 12.32 16.69
C GLU A 288 1.88 12.98 15.35
N MET A 289 1.20 12.24 14.47
CA MET A 289 0.82 12.75 13.15
C MET A 289 -0.14 13.93 13.20
N LEU A 290 -1.13 13.90 14.10
CA LEU A 290 -2.09 15.01 14.19
C LEU A 290 -1.42 16.27 14.72
N LYS A 291 -0.54 16.15 15.71
CA LYS A 291 0.24 17.29 16.25
C LYS A 291 1.12 17.93 15.18
N GLU A 292 1.76 17.12 14.34
CA GLU A 292 2.60 17.65 13.26
C GLU A 292 1.77 18.39 12.20
N ILE A 293 0.59 17.87 11.87
CA ILE A 293 -0.34 18.55 10.95
C ILE A 293 -0.79 19.89 11.55
N GLU A 294 -1.21 19.91 12.82
CA GLU A 294 -1.60 21.14 13.52
C GLU A 294 -0.45 22.15 13.55
N TYR A 295 0.77 21.72 13.92
CA TYR A 295 1.96 22.57 13.92
C TYR A 295 2.29 23.14 12.54
N TRP A 296 2.16 22.33 11.47
CA TRP A 296 2.41 22.78 10.11
C TRP A 296 1.41 23.85 9.66
N PHE A 297 0.12 23.68 9.98
CA PHE A 297 -0.90 24.69 9.71
C PHE A 297 -0.67 25.99 10.49
N GLU A 298 -0.26 25.90 11.76
CA GLU A 298 0.09 27.08 12.57
C GLU A 298 1.29 27.82 11.98
N LYS A 299 2.34 27.10 11.57
CA LYS A 299 3.52 27.70 10.95
C LYS A 299 3.16 28.42 9.65
N ARG A 300 2.37 27.80 8.77
CA ARG A 300 1.89 28.47 7.54
C ARG A 300 1.01 29.68 7.82
N LYS A 301 0.19 29.65 8.88
CA LYS A 301 -0.63 30.79 9.28
C LYS A 301 0.21 31.96 9.80
N LYS A 302 1.36 31.67 10.41
CA LYS A 302 2.35 32.67 10.82
C LYS A 302 3.16 33.22 9.64
N GLU A 303 3.53 32.39 8.67
CA GLU A 303 4.26 32.84 7.45
C GLU A 303 3.39 33.68 6.49
N LYS A 304 2.07 33.58 6.59
CA LYS A 304 1.11 34.39 5.79
C LYS A 304 0.70 35.71 6.47
N LYS A 305 1.07 35.93 7.74
CA LYS A 305 0.83 37.17 8.48
C LYS A 305 2.07 38.03 8.46
#